data_AF-A0A967SJQ8-F1
#
_entry.id   AF-A0A967SJQ8-F1
#
_cell.length_a   1.000
_cell.length_b   1.000
_cell.length_c   1.000
_cell.angle_alpha   90.00
_cell.angle_beta   90.00
_cell.angle_gamma   90.00
#
_symmetry.space_group_name_H-M   'P 1'
#
loop_
_entity.id
_entity.type
_entity.pdbx_description
1 polymer ?
#
loop_
_entity_poly.entity_id
_entity_poly.type
_entity_poly.pdbx_seq_one_letter_code
_entity_poly.pdbx_strand_id
1 'polypeptide(L)'
;FRVLPAVNGREAVELARQDGPDLILMDIMMPELDGFEATRRIRGFPETRHIPIITLTAMDGARSLAMDAGADDFLPKPVNS
;
A
#
# COMPACT_ATOMS: atom_id res chain seq x y z
N PHE A 1 11.06 7.53 -13.11
CA PHE A 1 10.50 6.32 -12.49
C PHE A 1 9.31 5.85 -13.32
N ARG A 2 9.08 4.54 -13.42
CA ARG A 2 7.87 3.98 -14.05
C ARG A 2 6.78 3.91 -12.99
N VAL A 3 5.56 4.32 -13.32
CA VAL A 3 4.42 4.29 -12.41
C VAL A 3 3.45 3.22 -12.89
N LEU A 4 3.03 2.36 -11.96
CA LEU A 4 2.00 1.35 -12.18
C LEU A 4 0.76 1.77 -11.39
N PRO A 5 -0.25 2.37 -12.03
CA PRO A 5 -1.47 2.74 -11.33
C PRO A 5 -2.30 1.48 -10.99
N ALA A 6 -2.83 1.44 -9.78
CA ALA A 6 -3.84 0.48 -9.36
C ALA A 6 -5.08 1.25 -8.90
N VAL A 7 -6.27 0.85 -9.32
CA VAL A 7 -7.53 1.53 -8.96
C VAL A 7 -8.17 0.96 -7.69
N ASN A 8 -7.71 -0.19 -7.20
CA ASN A 8 -8.16 -0.80 -5.96
C ASN A 8 -7.06 -1.72 -5.36
N GLY A 9 -7.31 -2.21 -4.13
CA GLY A 9 -6.35 -3.06 -3.43
C GLY A 9 -6.10 -4.42 -4.09
N ARG A 10 -7.05 -4.96 -4.85
CA ARG A 10 -6.88 -6.24 -5.55
C ARG A 10 -5.87 -6.10 -6.69
N GLU A 11 -6.05 -5.08 -7.54
CA GLU A 11 -5.13 -4.78 -8.63
C GLU A 11 -3.74 -4.45 -8.08
N ALA A 12 -3.65 -3.74 -6.94
CA ALA A 12 -2.36 -3.45 -6.30
C ALA A 12 -1.61 -4.73 -5.88
N VAL A 13 -2.30 -5.73 -5.35
CA VAL A 13 -1.71 -7.04 -5.00
C VAL A 13 -1.24 -7.77 -6.27
N GLU A 14 -2.03 -7.75 -7.34
CA GLU A 14 -1.69 -8.41 -8.60
C GLU A 14 -0.46 -7.77 -9.26
N LEU A 15 -0.44 -6.43 -9.39
CA LEU A 15 0.69 -5.68 -9.94
C LEU A 15 1.95 -5.85 -9.09
N ALA A 16 1.83 -5.85 -7.75
CA ALA A 16 2.98 -6.08 -6.88
C ALA A 16 3.66 -7.42 -7.18
N ARG A 17 2.87 -8.48 -7.43
CA ARG A 17 3.39 -9.82 -7.71
C ARG A 17 3.89 -9.99 -9.14
N GLN A 18 3.26 -9.33 -10.11
CA GLN A 18 3.60 -9.47 -11.52
C GLN A 18 4.82 -8.63 -11.92
N ASP A 19 4.84 -7.35 -11.51
CA ASP A 19 5.89 -6.42 -11.92
C ASP A 19 7.00 -6.24 -10.87
N GLY A 20 6.75 -6.58 -9.59
CA GLY A 20 7.75 -6.47 -8.52
C GLY A 20 8.31 -5.05 -8.36
N PRO A 21 7.47 -4.03 -8.08
CA PRO A 21 7.92 -2.65 -8.01
C PRO A 21 8.90 -2.41 -6.84
N ASP A 22 9.77 -1.41 -6.98
CA ASP A 22 10.74 -1.02 -5.95
C ASP A 22 10.09 -0.30 -4.74
N LEU A 23 8.86 0.20 -4.90
CA LEU A 23 8.12 0.96 -3.88
C LEU A 23 6.62 0.92 -4.19
N ILE A 24 5.80 0.80 -3.15
CA ILE A 24 4.33 0.89 -3.25
C ILE A 24 3.85 2.07 -2.42
N LEU A 25 3.06 2.94 -3.06
CA LEU A 25 2.26 3.96 -2.36
C LEU A 25 0.83 3.42 -2.25
N MET A 26 0.40 3.13 -1.02
CA MET A 26 -0.88 2.46 -0.77
C MET A 26 -1.88 3.42 -0.15
N ASP A 27 -2.98 3.69 -0.84
CA ASP A 27 -4.11 4.40 -0.25
C ASP A 27 -4.91 3.47 0.67
N ILE A 28 -5.28 3.92 1.87
CA ILE A 28 -6.16 3.13 2.74
C ILE A 28 -7.61 3.17 2.28
N MET A 29 -8.06 4.33 1.78
CA MET A 29 -9.45 4.53 1.42
C MET A 29 -9.67 4.15 -0.04
N MET A 30 -9.83 2.86 -0.29
CA MET A 30 -10.14 2.30 -1.62
C MET A 30 -11.45 1.51 -1.60
N PRO A 31 -12.20 1.49 -2.71
CA PRO A 31 -13.35 0.60 -2.86
C PRO A 31 -12.92 -0.87 -2.96
N GLU A 32 -13.84 -1.77 -2.61
CA GLU A 32 -13.70 -3.24 -2.65
C GLU A 32 -12.71 -3.86 -1.66
N LEU A 33 -11.41 -3.61 -1.84
CA LEU A 33 -10.35 -4.10 -0.97
C LEU A 33 -9.62 -2.91 -0.37
N ASP A 34 -9.71 -2.79 0.96
CA ASP A 34 -9.05 -1.70 1.68
C ASP A 34 -7.51 -1.82 1.60
N GLY A 35 -6.83 -0.69 1.77
CA GLY A 35 -5.37 -0.65 1.68
C GLY A 35 -4.63 -1.39 2.79
N PHE A 36 -5.23 -1.60 3.96
CA PHE A 36 -4.65 -2.42 5.03
C PHE A 36 -4.64 -3.89 4.61
N GLU A 37 -5.77 -4.40 4.11
CA GLU A 37 -5.89 -5.77 3.64
C GLU A 37 -5.00 -6.02 2.42
N ALA A 38 -4.91 -5.07 1.50
CA ALA A 38 -3.96 -5.13 0.38
C ALA A 38 -2.51 -5.22 0.90
N THR A 39 -2.12 -4.35 1.83
CA THR A 39 -0.79 -4.37 2.47
C THR A 39 -0.50 -5.73 3.11
N ARG A 40 -1.43 -6.28 3.91
CA ARG A 40 -1.26 -7.59 4.55
C ARG A 40 -1.04 -8.70 3.54
N ARG A 41 -1.78 -8.70 2.43
CA ARG A 41 -1.61 -9.69 1.35
C ARG A 41 -0.26 -9.57 0.68
N ILE A 42 0.15 -8.35 0.32
CA ILE A 42 1.47 -8.09 -0.28
C ILE A 42 2.59 -8.57 0.66
N ARG A 43 2.45 -8.37 1.97
CA ARG A 43 3.40 -8.89 2.97
C ARG A 43 3.35 -10.41 3.13
N GLY A 44 2.21 -11.04 2.86
CA GLY A 44 2.01 -12.48 2.95
C GLY A 44 2.76 -13.29 1.89
N PHE A 45 3.11 -12.68 0.75
CA PHE A 45 3.82 -13.38 -0.33
C PHE A 45 5.35 -13.23 -0.21
N PRO A 46 6.15 -14.31 -0.24
CA PRO A 46 7.61 -14.24 -0.17
C PRO A 46 8.24 -13.34 -1.25
N GLU A 47 7.66 -13.33 -2.44
CA GLU A 47 8.13 -12.54 -3.58
C GLU A 47 7.90 -11.03 -3.41
N THR A 48 6.93 -10.59 -2.61
CA THR A 48 6.61 -9.17 -2.45
C THR A 48 6.82 -8.64 -1.03
N ARG A 49 7.07 -9.50 -0.04
CA ARG A 49 7.20 -9.09 1.37
C ARG A 49 8.30 -8.07 1.64
N HIS A 50 9.29 -7.98 0.76
CA HIS A 50 10.44 -7.08 0.90
C HIS A 50 10.22 -5.72 0.24
N ILE A 51 9.15 -5.56 -0.55
CA ILE A 51 8.85 -4.31 -1.26
C ILE A 51 8.45 -3.26 -0.22
N PRO A 52 9.09 -2.09 -0.17
CA PRO A 52 8.68 -1.02 0.73
C PRO A 52 7.25 -0.54 0.44
N ILE A 53 6.43 -0.37 1.47
CA ILE A 53 5.04 0.10 1.38
C ILE A 53 4.87 1.34 2.24
N ILE A 54 4.56 2.47 1.60
CA ILE A 54 4.22 3.72 2.27
C ILE A 54 2.72 3.92 2.18
N THR A 55 2.07 4.02 3.33
CA THR A 55 0.64 4.24 3.40
C THR A 55 0.31 5.73 3.23
N LEU A 56 -0.62 6.02 2.32
CA LEU A 56 -1.23 7.33 2.12
C LEU A 56 -2.65 7.32 2.70
N THR A 57 -2.97 8.17 3.68
CA THR A 57 -4.37 8.36 4.08
C THR A 57 -4.66 9.72 4.67
N ALA A 58 -5.90 10.16 4.54
CA ALA A 58 -6.44 11.35 5.20
C ALA A 58 -7.11 11.00 6.56
N MET A 59 -7.11 9.72 6.95
CA MET A 59 -7.74 9.26 8.18
C MET A 59 -6.83 9.52 9.38
N ASP A 60 -7.30 10.35 10.32
CA ASP A 60 -6.61 10.58 11.58
C ASP A 60 -6.51 9.29 12.40
N GLY A 61 -5.35 9.07 13.02
CA GLY A 61 -5.09 7.88 13.86
C GLY A 61 -4.83 6.59 13.08
N ALA A 62 -4.83 6.61 11.74
CA ALA A 62 -4.58 5.44 10.91
C ALA A 62 -3.16 4.88 11.01
N ARG A 63 -2.21 5.65 11.57
CA ARG A 63 -0.79 5.26 11.65
C ARG A 63 -0.60 3.91 12.34
N SER A 64 -1.22 3.69 13.50
CA SER A 64 -1.08 2.40 14.22
C SER A 64 -1.58 1.25 13.36
N LEU A 65 -2.77 1.39 12.78
CA LEU A 65 -3.39 0.38 11.92
C LEU A 65 -2.56 0.09 10.66
N ALA A 66 -1.90 1.10 10.09
CA ALA A 66 -1.02 0.97 8.93
C ALA A 66 0.24 0.17 9.28
N MET A 67 0.88 0.49 10.41
CA MET A 67 2.05 -0.25 10.90
C MET A 67 1.67 -1.69 11.24
N ASP A 68 0.51 -1.93 11.87
CA ASP A 68 0.00 -3.27 12.19
C ASP A 68 -0.33 -4.09 10.92
N ALA A 69 -0.69 -3.43 9.82
CA ALA A 69 -0.88 -4.07 8.52
C ALA A 69 0.45 -4.42 7.82
N GLY A 70 1.57 -3.87 8.28
CA GLY A 70 2.91 -4.07 7.72
C GLY A 70 3.38 -2.97 6.77
N ALA A 71 2.84 -1.76 6.86
CA ALA A 71 3.43 -0.60 6.19
C ALA A 71 4.78 -0.22 6.83
N ASP A 72 5.73 0.26 6.02
CA ASP A 72 7.04 0.71 6.52
C ASP A 72 6.98 2.17 6.98
N ASP A 73 6.17 2.98 6.29
CA ASP A 73 6.01 4.39 6.62
C ASP A 73 4.60 4.89 6.29
N PHE A 74 4.31 6.10 6.74
CA PHE A 74 3.01 6.74 6.64
C PHE A 74 3.15 8.20 6.21
N LEU A 75 2.41 8.58 5.16
CA LEU A 75 2.28 9.97 4.73
C LEU A 75 0.81 10.42 4.82
N PRO A 76 0.51 11.46 5.61
CA PRO A 76 -0.83 12.02 5.66
C PRO A 76 -1.16 12.76 4.35
N LYS A 77 -2.41 12.63 3.89
CA LYS A 77 -2.94 13.47 2.82
C LYS A 77 -3.43 14.83 3.41
N PRO A 78 -3.22 15.97 2.74
CA PRO A 78 -2.58 16.13 1.43
C PRO A 78 -1.06 16.03 1.51
N VAL A 79 -0.46 15.34 0.55
CA VAL A 79 0.99 15.39 0.34
C VAL A 79 1.29 16.72 -0.33
N ASN A 80 1.66 17.73 0.47
CA ASN A 80 2.07 19.03 -0.06
C ASN A 80 3.53 18.96 -0.53
N SER A 81 3.75 19.36 -1.77
CA SER A 81 5.05 19.59 -2.41
C SER A 81 5.64 20.95 -2.07
#